data_AF-A0A6N9VMU5-F1
#
_entry.id   AF-A0A6N9VMU5-F1
#
_cell.length_a   1.000
_cell.length_b   1.000
_cell.length_c   1.000
_cell.angle_alpha   90.00
_cell.angle_beta   90.00
_cell.angle_gamma   90.00
#
_symmetry.space_group_name_H-M   'P 1'
#
loop_
_entity.id
_entity.type
_entity.pdbx_description
1 polymer ?
#
loop_
_entity_poly.entity_id
_entity_poly.type
_entity_poly.pdbx_seq_one_letter_code
_entity_poly.pdbx_strand_id
1 'polypeptide(L)'
;RLAALAGSGTTVLLGQSGAGKSTLANTLIGRQAMEVRAVRDMDGKGRHTTTTRNLLTLPGGGVLIDTPGLRGVGLWDAGTGVDRVFAE
;
A
#
# COMPACT_ATOMS: atom_id res chain seq x y z
N ARG A 1 -17.46 5.45 -2.39
CA ARG A 1 -16.73 4.51 -3.29
C ARG A 1 -15.24 4.64 -2.99
N LEU A 2 -14.55 3.53 -2.75
CA LEU A 2 -13.13 3.51 -2.35
C LEU A 2 -12.21 4.30 -3.30
N ALA A 3 -12.53 4.29 -4.60
CA ALA A 3 -11.80 5.05 -5.63
C ALA A 3 -11.76 6.57 -5.39
N ALA A 4 -12.75 7.14 -4.68
CA ALA A 4 -12.74 8.57 -4.35
C ALA A 4 -11.58 8.96 -3.41
N LEU A 5 -11.05 8.00 -2.65
CA LEU A 5 -9.91 8.22 -1.75
C LEU A 5 -8.57 8.35 -2.51
N ALA A 6 -8.48 7.81 -3.72
CA ALA A 6 -7.23 7.76 -4.47
C ALA A 6 -7.00 9.00 -5.35
N GLY A 7 -8.01 9.86 -5.52
CA GLY A 7 -7.94 11.14 -6.23
C GLY A 7 -7.34 11.06 -7.64
N SER A 8 -6.95 12.21 -8.20
CA SER A 8 -6.19 12.30 -9.46
C SER A 8 -4.67 12.41 -9.24
N GLY A 9 -4.21 12.27 -8.00
CA GLY A 9 -2.82 12.40 -7.60
C GLY A 9 -2.06 11.08 -7.58
N THR A 10 -0.94 11.06 -6.87
CA THR A 10 -0.17 9.85 -6.60
C THR A 10 -0.59 9.29 -5.24
N THR A 11 -1.16 8.09 -5.24
CA THR A 11 -1.48 7.34 -4.02
C THR A 11 -0.46 6.24 -3.81
N VAL A 12 -0.01 6.04 -2.57
CA VAL A 12 0.91 4.94 -2.21
C VAL A 12 0.26 4.04 -1.18
N LEU A 13 0.28 2.72 -1.41
CA LEU A 13 -0.18 1.76 -0.42
C LEU A 13 0.97 1.35 0.50
N LEU A 14 0.83 1.63 1.79
CA LEU A 14 1.76 1.27 2.85
C LEU A 14 1.13 0.25 3.81
N GLY A 15 1.95 -0.64 4.36
CA GLY A 15 1.50 -1.63 5.33
C GLY A 15 2.35 -2.90 5.30
N GLN A 16 2.23 -3.73 6.33
CA GLN A 16 2.98 -4.97 6.47
C GLN A 16 2.70 -5.97 5.33
N SER A 17 3.54 -6.99 5.19
CA SER A 17 3.24 -8.11 4.28
C SER A 17 1.93 -8.78 4.71
N GLY A 18 1.10 -9.21 3.76
CA GLY A 18 -0.20 -9.83 4.05
C GLY A 18 -1.35 -8.87 4.38
N ALA A 19 -1.10 -7.56 4.53
CA ALA A 19 -2.14 -6.57 4.88
C ALA A 19 -3.21 -6.30 3.79
N GLY A 20 -3.22 -7.04 2.68
CA GLY A 20 -4.23 -6.90 1.62
C GLY A 20 -3.99 -5.79 0.57
N LYS A 21 -2.80 -5.19 0.51
CA LYS A 21 -2.47 -4.09 -0.41
C LYS A 21 -2.77 -4.41 -1.88
N SER A 22 -2.34 -5.58 -2.38
CA SER A 22 -2.58 -5.98 -3.77
C SER A 22 -4.07 -6.24 -4.07
N THR A 23 -4.82 -6.75 -3.09
CA THR A 23 -6.29 -6.88 -3.17
C THR A 23 -6.96 -5.51 -3.27
N LEU A 24 -6.51 -4.56 -2.45
CA LEU A 24 -6.99 -3.18 -2.47
C LEU A 24 -6.65 -2.50 -3.80
N ALA A 25 -5.44 -2.70 -4.32
CA ALA A 25 -5.01 -2.18 -5.61
C ALA A 25 -5.91 -2.67 -6.75
N ASN A 26 -6.18 -3.97 -6.84
CA ASN A 26 -7.10 -4.53 -7.83
C ASN A 26 -8.51 -3.92 -7.73
N THR A 27 -8.98 -3.68 -6.50
CA THR A 27 -10.28 -3.04 -6.25
C THR A 27 -10.30 -1.60 -6.75
N LEU A 28 -9.24 -0.82 -6.48
CA LEU A 28 -9.14 0.58 -6.91
C LEU A 28 -8.99 0.72 -8.44
N ILE A 29 -8.29 -0.21 -9.08
CA ILE A 29 -8.11 -0.22 -10.55
C ILE A 29 -9.36 -0.77 -11.25
N GLY A 30 -10.20 -1.54 -10.56
CA GLY A 30 -11.41 -2.15 -11.11
C GLY A 30 -11.16 -3.37 -12.00
N ARG A 31 -9.95 -3.96 -11.95
CA ARG A 31 -9.58 -5.19 -12.66
C ARG A 31 -8.52 -5.96 -11.89
N GLN A 32 -8.35 -7.24 -12.23
CA GLN A 32 -7.22 -8.02 -11.74
C GLN A 32 -5.94 -7.64 -12.48
N ALA A 33 -5.22 -6.64 -11.96
CA ALA A 33 -3.92 -6.19 -12.47
C ALA A 33 -2.75 -6.88 -11.76
N MET A 34 -2.97 -7.31 -10.52
CA MET A 34 -1.99 -7.96 -9.67
C MET A 34 -2.43 -9.38 -9.32
N GLU A 35 -1.53 -10.35 -9.40
CA GLU A 35 -1.80 -11.71 -8.94
C GLU A 35 -1.91 -11.73 -7.41
N VAL A 36 -3.03 -12.26 -6.90
CA VAL A 36 -3.29 -12.43 -5.47
C VAL A 36 -3.57 -13.91 -5.22
N ARG A 37 -2.83 -14.55 -4.29
CA ARG A 37 -3.19 -15.88 -3.76
C ARG A 37 -3.34 -15.82 -2.24
N ALA A 38 -3.92 -16.88 -1.69
CA ALA A 38 -4.17 -16.99 -0.25
C ALA A 38 -2.88 -16.85 0.58
N VAL A 39 -3.00 -16.19 1.74
CA VAL A 39 -1.95 -16.13 2.75
C VAL A 39 -1.80 -17.53 3.37
N ARG A 40 -0.56 -18.01 3.58
CA ARG A 40 -0.33 -19.29 4.28
C ARG A 40 -0.42 -19.08 5.79
N ASP A 41 -1.15 -19.96 6.48
CA ASP A 41 -1.40 -19.90 7.93
C ASP A 41 -0.17 -20.11 8.82
N MET A 42 0.94 -20.63 8.29
CA MET A 42 2.07 -21.09 9.12
C MET A 42 3.07 -20.02 9.57
N ASP A 43 3.11 -18.85 8.92
CA ASP A 43 4.09 -17.80 9.24
C ASP A 43 3.57 -16.36 9.08
N GLY A 44 2.29 -16.18 8.72
CA GLY A 44 1.69 -14.86 8.48
C GLY A 44 2.38 -14.08 7.35
N LYS A 45 3.32 -14.69 6.63
CA LYS A 45 4.07 -14.06 5.55
C LYS A 45 3.38 -14.43 4.25
N GLY A 46 2.76 -13.43 3.63
CA GLY A 46 2.29 -13.57 2.25
C GLY A 46 3.46 -13.99 1.36
N ARG A 47 3.34 -15.16 0.71
CA ARG A 47 4.24 -15.61 -0.39
C ARG A 47 4.15 -14.71 -1.63
N HIS A 48 3.30 -13.68 -1.57
CA HIS A 48 3.21 -12.57 -2.52
C HIS A 48 3.99 -11.39 -1.97
N THR A 49 5.31 -11.56 -1.95
CA THR A 49 6.22 -10.43 -1.86
C THR A 49 6.06 -9.67 -3.17
N THR A 50 5.32 -8.56 -3.22
CA THR A 50 5.63 -7.55 -4.24
C THR A 50 7.10 -7.20 -3.96
N THR A 51 8.04 -7.73 -4.74
CA THR A 51 9.48 -7.47 -4.58
C THR A 51 9.86 -6.16 -5.26
N THR A 52 9.02 -5.71 -6.19
CA THR A 52 9.16 -4.48 -6.95
C THR A 52 8.12 -3.45 -6.53
N ARG A 53 8.37 -2.19 -6.84
CA ARG A 53 7.33 -1.15 -6.77
C ARG A 53 6.60 -1.15 -8.10
N ASN A 54 5.28 -1.20 -8.07
CA ASN A 54 4.45 -1.14 -9.28
C ASN A 54 3.71 0.19 -9.32
N LEU A 55 3.81 0.90 -10.45
CA LEU A 55 3.04 2.10 -10.71
C LEU A 55 1.88 1.78 -11.66
N LEU A 56 0.66 2.02 -11.21
CA LEU A 56 -0.57 1.59 -11.86
C LEU A 56 -1.48 2.81 -12.08
N THR A 57 -1.92 3.03 -13.31
CA THR A 57 -2.86 4.13 -13.61
C THR A 57 -4.26 3.81 -13.07
N LEU A 58 -4.91 4.79 -12.46
CA LEU A 58 -6.26 4.66 -11.95
C LEU A 58 -7.30 5.12 -12.98
N PRO A 59 -8.48 4.47 -13.06
CA PRO A 59 -9.54 4.85 -14.01
C PRO A 59 -10.05 6.28 -13.86
N GLY A 60 -9.98 6.85 -12.65
CA GLY A 60 -10.40 8.22 -12.34
C GLY A 60 -9.33 9.29 -12.59
N GLY A 61 -8.20 8.93 -13.20
CA GLY A 61 -6.98 9.75 -13.24
C GLY A 61 -6.06 9.48 -12.04
N GLY A 62 -4.80 9.89 -12.14
CA GLY A 62 -3.79 9.63 -11.11
C GLY A 62 -3.14 8.25 -11.20
N VAL A 63 -2.28 7.97 -10.22
CA VAL A 63 -1.47 6.74 -10.18
C VAL A 63 -1.45 6.14 -8.78
N LEU A 64 -1.43 4.82 -8.72
CA LEU A 64 -1.27 4.02 -7.52
C LEU A 64 0.12 3.38 -7.51
N ILE A 65 0.86 3.56 -6.44
CA ILE A 65 2.13 2.88 -6.19
C ILE A 65 1.89 1.77 -5.18
N ASP A 66 1.95 0.52 -5.63
CA ASP A 66 2.03 -0.63 -4.72
C ASP A 66 3.48 -0.82 -4.28
N THR A 67 3.67 -1.11 -2.98
CA THR A 67 4.99 -1.25 -2.37
C THR A 67 5.13 -2.60 -1.64
N PRO A 68 6.36 -3.15 -1.54
CA PRO A 68 6.63 -4.27 -0.66
C PRO A 68 6.16 -4.01 0.78
N GLY A 69 5.85 -5.06 1.53
CA GLY A 69 5.47 -4.94 2.93
C GLY A 69 6.52 -4.19 3.76
N LEU A 70 6.10 -3.15 4.48
CA LEU A 70 6.98 -2.46 5.43
C LEU A 70 7.22 -3.34 6.65
N ARG A 71 8.48 -3.43 7.09
CA ARG A 71 8.86 -4.10 8.36
C ARG A 71 9.01 -3.12 9.53
N GLY A 72 9.16 -1.84 9.23
CA GLY A 72 9.30 -0.76 10.20
C GLY A 72 9.54 0.56 9.47
N VAL A 73 9.34 1.66 10.17
CA VAL A 73 9.66 3.02 9.70
C VAL A 73 10.69 3.58 10.67
N GLY A 74 11.84 3.99 10.15
CA GLY A 74 12.87 4.65 10.96
C GLY A 74 12.53 6.11 11.16
N LEU A 75 12.58 6.57 12.41
CA LEU A 75 12.45 7.98 12.77
C LEU A 75 13.85 8.56 12.95
N TRP A 76 14.34 9.26 11.94
CA TRP A 76 15.65 9.91 11.95
C TRP A 76 15.43 11.42 12.05
N ASP A 77 16.04 12.06 13.05
CA ASP A 77 15.91 13.50 13.29
C ASP A 77 14.45 14.00 13.29
N ALA A 78 13.54 13.17 13.81
CA ALA A 78 12.11 13.37 13.67
C ALA A 78 11.46 14.02 14.90
N GLY A 79 12.22 14.44 15.92
CA GLY A 79 11.66 14.89 17.21
C GLY A 79 10.59 15.98 17.05
N THR A 80 10.93 17.07 16.36
CA THR A 80 9.99 18.17 16.07
C THR A 80 8.81 17.74 15.18
N GLY A 81 9.03 16.78 14.29
CA GLY A 81 7.99 16.24 13.41
C GLY A 81 6.98 15.37 14.16
N VAL A 82 7.47 14.52 15.08
CA VAL A 82 6.64 13.66 15.92
C VAL A 82 5.79 14.52 16.86
N ASP A 83 6.40 15.49 17.54
CA ASP A 83 5.70 16.40 18.46
C ASP A 83 4.55 17.16 17.76
N ARG A 84 4.74 17.52 16.49
CA ARG A 84 3.70 18.21 15.70
C ARG A 84 2.55 17.28 15.29
N VAL A 85 2.84 16.02 14.96
CA VAL A 85 1.83 15.05 14.50
C VAL A 85 0.97 14.54 15.66
N PHE A 86 1.55 14.42 16.85
CA PHE A 86 0.91 13.90 18.06
C PHE A 86 0.77 14.99 19.13
N ALA A 87 0.47 16.23 18.73
CA ALA A 87 0.37 17.37 19.64
C ALA A 87 -0.87 17.36 20.56
N GLU A 88 -1.72 16.35 20.44
CA GLU A 88 -2.93 16.06 21.24
C GLU A 88 -2.89 14.62 21.75
#